data_AF-A0A1Q6DTM7-F1
#
_entry.id   AF-A0A1Q6DTM7-F1
#
_cell.length_a   1.000
_cell.length_b   1.000
_cell.length_c   1.000
_cell.angle_alpha   90.00
_cell.angle_beta   90.00
_cell.angle_gamma   90.00
#
_symmetry.space_group_name_H-M   'P 1'
#
loop_
_entity.id
_entity.type
_entity.pdbx_description
1 polymer ?
#
loop_
_entity_poly.entity_id
_entity_poly.type
_entity_poly.pdbx_seq_one_letter_code
_entity_poly.pdbx_strand_id
1 'polypeptide(L)' 'MSRGNSHDSKLFEETVEEIRIKTGARPKTRPREMLADSAYDTKEIRDYLRKRGIREQHSQEQKEHGG' A
#
# COMPACT_ATOMS: atom_id res chain seq x y z
N MET A 1 10.12 -4.72 -18.51
CA MET A 1 9.56 -4.76 -17.14
C MET A 1 10.27 -5.88 -16.41
N SER A 2 10.96 -5.55 -15.31
CA SER A 2 11.87 -6.45 -14.58
C SER A 2 11.09 -7.47 -13.75
N ARG A 3 11.55 -8.73 -13.71
CA ARG A 3 10.94 -9.84 -12.97
C ARG A 3 10.76 -9.57 -11.46
N GLY A 4 11.52 -8.63 -10.89
CA GLY A 4 11.39 -8.22 -9.49
C GLY A 4 10.02 -7.64 -9.16
N ASN A 5 9.50 -6.73 -10.00
CA ASN A 5 8.24 -6.01 -9.75
C ASN A 5 7.04 -6.95 -9.57
N SER A 6 7.02 -8.08 -10.31
CA SER A 6 5.95 -9.07 -10.21
C SER A 6 6.01 -9.88 -8.92
N HIS A 7 7.21 -10.13 -8.38
CA HIS A 7 7.36 -10.80 -7.10
C HIS A 7 6.98 -9.88 -5.94
N ASP A 8 7.45 -8.63 -5.98
CA ASP A 8 7.15 -7.61 -4.97
C ASP A 8 5.65 -7.29 -4.92
N SER A 9 5.00 -7.18 -6.08
CA SER A 9 3.54 -6.95 -6.14
C SER A 9 2.77 -8.11 -5.51
N LYS A 10 3.17 -9.36 -5.73
CA LYS A 10 2.48 -10.52 -5.16
C LYS A 10 2.60 -10.56 -3.62
N LEU A 11 3.80 -10.30 -3.11
CA LEU A 11 4.03 -10.20 -1.65
C LEU A 11 3.23 -9.04 -1.04
N PHE A 12 3.11 -7.93 -1.78
CA PHE A 12 2.29 -6.80 -1.36
C PHE A 12 0.80 -7.17 -1.27
N GLU A 13 0.24 -7.85 -2.27
CA GLU A 13 -1.16 -8.28 -2.26
C GLU A 13 -1.47 -9.18 -1.05
N GLU A 14 -0.62 -10.19 -0.81
CA GLU A 14 -0.74 -11.10 0.34
C GLU A 14 -0.67 -10.32 1.67
N THR A 15 0.28 -9.40 1.80
CA THR A 15 0.44 -8.56 3.00
C THR A 15 -0.81 -7.71 3.27
N VAL A 16 -1.37 -7.07 2.24
CA VAL A 16 -2.55 -6.20 2.38
C VAL A 16 -3.81 -7.00 2.75
N GLU A 17 -3.90 -8.28 2.40
CA GLU A 17 -5.00 -9.17 2.80
C GLU A 17 -4.93 -9.59 4.27
N GLU A 18 -3.73 -9.68 4.83
CA GLU A 18 -3.52 -10.03 6.23
C GLU A 18 -3.73 -8.87 7.19
N ILE A 19 -3.84 -7.63 6.70
CA ILE A 19 -4.09 -6.44 7.53
C ILE A 19 -5.42 -6.59 8.27
N ARG A 20 -5.34 -6.57 9.61
CA ARG A 20 -6.49 -6.59 10.52
C ARG A 20 -6.41 -5.42 11.47
N ILE A 21 -7.18 -4.38 11.20
CA ILE A 21 -7.30 -3.23 12.10
C ILE A 21 -8.29 -3.60 13.20
N LYS A 22 -7.78 -3.76 14.43
CA LYS A 22 -8.63 -3.94 15.62
C LYS A 22 -9.46 -2.67 15.81
N THR A 23 -10.76 -2.87 15.95
CA THR A 23 -11.70 -1.80 16.33
C THR A 23 -12.47 -2.26 17.56
N GLY A 24 -13.26 -1.38 18.19
CA GLY A 24 -14.21 -1.80 19.23
C GLY A 24 -15.33 -2.75 18.74
N ALA A 25 -15.36 -3.05 17.43
CA ALA A 25 -16.30 -3.94 16.76
C ALA A 25 -15.54 -4.93 15.85
N ARG A 26 -16.23 -5.56 14.88
CA ARG A 26 -15.61 -6.50 13.92
C ARG A 26 -14.37 -5.86 13.27
N PRO A 27 -13.20 -6.52 13.30
CA PRO A 27 -11.97 -5.99 12.72
C PRO A 27 -12.17 -5.57 11.26
N LYS A 28 -11.62 -4.41 10.90
CA LYS A 28 -11.61 -3.98 9.50
C LYS A 28 -10.44 -4.65 8.79
N THR A 29 -10.77 -5.45 7.77
CA THR A 29 -9.80 -6.15 6.90
C THR A 29 -9.58 -5.44 5.56
N ARG A 30 -10.27 -4.33 5.35
CA ARG A 30 -10.13 -3.49 4.16
C ARG A 30 -10.05 -2.03 4.58
N PRO A 31 -8.84 -1.45 4.70
CA PRO A 31 -8.68 -0.03 5.00
C PRO A 31 -9.25 0.81 3.85
N ARG A 32 -9.63 2.07 4.14
CA ARG A 32 -10.11 3.01 3.10
C ARG A 32 -8.94 3.73 2.43
N GLU A 33 -7.88 3.97 3.19
CA GLU A 33 -6.68 4.67 2.75
C GLU A 33 -5.45 3.94 3.30
N MET A 34 -4.36 3.91 2.54
CA MET A 34 -3.09 3.30 2.91
C MET A 34 -1.97 4.29 2.58
N LEU A 35 -1.12 4.58 3.58
CA LEU A 35 0.11 5.31 3.35
C LEU A 35 1.16 4.33 2.84
N ALA A 36 1.61 4.51 1.60
CA ALA A 36 2.59 3.66 0.95
C ALA A 36 3.92 4.41 0.77
N ASP A 37 5.01 3.67 0.93
CA ASP A 37 6.34 4.17 0.58
C ASP A 37 6.46 4.29 -0.95
N SER A 38 7.22 5.27 -1.42
CA SER A 38 7.50 5.49 -2.85
C SER A 38 8.06 4.26 -3.57
N ALA A 39 8.76 3.37 -2.87
CA ALA A 39 9.24 2.11 -3.43
C ALA A 39 8.11 1.15 -3.87
N TYR A 40 6.90 1.34 -3.34
CA TYR A 40 5.71 0.55 -3.67
C TYR A 40 4.72 1.26 -4.61
N ASP A 41 5.06 2.46 -5.12
CA ASP A 41 4.27 3.16 -6.14
C ASP A 41 4.47 2.55 -7.54
N THR A 42 4.08 1.28 -7.68
CA THR A 42 4.09 0.58 -8.98
C THR A 42 2.71 0.60 -9.60
N LYS A 43 2.63 0.38 -10.92
CA LYS A 43 1.33 0.33 -11.61
C LYS A 43 0.50 -0.85 -11.12
N GLU A 44 1.15 -1.99 -10.91
CA GLU A 44 0.53 -3.23 -10.44
C GLU A 44 -0.13 -3.03 -9.06
N ILE A 45 0.59 -2.42 -8.12
CA ILE A 45 0.10 -2.12 -6.77
C ILE A 45 -1.06 -1.12 -6.82
N ARG A 46 -0.93 -0.03 -7.59
CA ARG A 46 -2.02 0.94 -7.77
C ARG A 46 -3.28 0.32 -8.35
N ASP A 47 -3.14 -0.56 -9.34
CA ASP A 47 -4.28 -1.25 -9.94
C ASP A 47 -4.95 -2.20 -8.95
N TYR A 48 -4.17 -2.92 -8.13
CA TYR A 48 -4.70 -3.75 -7.05
C TYR A 48 -5.46 -2.93 -6.00
N LEU A 49 -4.87 -1.85 -5.50
CA LEU A 49 -5.49 -0.98 -4.50
C LEU A 49 -6.78 -0.34 -5.02
N ARG A 50 -6.80 0.14 -6.28
CA ARG A 50 -8.00 0.70 -6.92
C ARG A 50 -9.12 -0.33 -7.06
N LYS A 51 -8.82 -1.57 -7.48
CA LYS A 51 -9.82 -2.66 -7.54
C LYS A 51 -10.43 -2.95 -6.18
N ARG A 52 -9.64 -2.83 -5.11
CA ARG A 52 -10.09 -2.99 -3.73
C ARG A 52 -10.65 -1.70 -3.13
N GLY A 53 -10.81 -0.61 -3.89
CA GLY A 53 -11.34 0.66 -3.38
C GLY A 53 -10.53 1.26 -2.22
N ILE A 54 -9.23 0.95 -2.17
CA ILE A 54 -8.27 1.49 -1.20
C ILE A 54 -7.57 2.67 -1.87
N ARG A 55 -7.54 3.83 -1.22
CA ARG A 55 -6.81 5.00 -1.70
C ARG A 55 -5.38 4.94 -1.23
N GLU A 56 -4.43 5.05 -2.15
CA GLU A 56 -3.02 5.19 -1.80
C GLU A 56 -2.70 6.66 -1.53
N GLN A 57 -1.99 6.91 -0.43
CA GLN A 57 -1.37 8.19 -0.14
C GLN A 57 0.14 7.96 -0.07
N HIS A 58 0.91 8.72 -0.84
CA HIS A 58 2.36 8.72 -0.73
C HIS A 58 2.74 9.82 0.25
N SER A 59 3.43 9.47 1.33
CA SER A 59 4.10 10.50 2.13
C SER A 59 5.17 11.12 1.24
N GLN A 60 5.00 12.39 0.87
CA GLN A 60 6.14 13.17 0.39
C GLN A 60 7.14 13.18 1.53
N GLU A 61 8.31 12.59 1.31
CA GLU A 61 9.42 12.69 2.24
C GLU A 61 9.59 14.17 2.60
N GLN A 62 9.56 14.47 3.90
CA GLN A 62 9.92 15.79 4.39
C GLN A 62 11.36 15.99 3.96
N LYS A 63 11.58 16.83 2.94
CA LYS A 63 12.93 17.23 2.55
C LYS A 63 13.57 17.84 3.79
N GLU A 64 14.52 17.15 4.40
CA GLU A 64 15.35 17.72 5.43
C GLU A 64 16.00 18.97 4.84
N HIS A 65 15.54 20.14 5.29
CA HIS A 65 16.16 21.41 4.99
C HIS A 65 17.41 21.51 5.87
N GLY A 66 18.50 20.87 5.43
CA GLY A 66 19.83 21.09 5.98
C GLY A 66 20.36 22.44 5.51
N GLY A 67 20.57 23.36 6.46
CA GLY A 67 21.28 24.62 6.31
C GLY A 67 22.48 24.66 7.25
#